data_AF-A0A1E8CHR6-F1
#
_entry.id   AF-A0A1E8CHR6-F1
#
_cell.length_a   1.000
_cell.length_b   1.000
_cell.length_c   1.000
_cell.angle_alpha   90.00
_cell.angle_beta   90.00
_cell.angle_gamma   90.00
#
_symmetry.space_group_name_H-M   'P 1'
#
loop_
_entity.id
_entity.type
_entity.pdbx_description
1 polymer ?
#
loop_
_entity_poly.entity_id
_entity_poly.type
_entity_poly.pdbx_seq_one_letter_code
_entity_poly.pdbx_strand_id
1 'polypeptide(L)'
;MAAKRTFRGRQGHAQQLACLALALTAIALLIPGPVIMAVQSLIEPVVDMLRDWKNSWWPWPVAETTGSSIAIDKIVHVFLFLTCALLANRAWEPALNKPVIVLILLIFGATTEWLQYYIPGRGMSLGDMVANAFGIVAGITTWQLYLHRKR
;
A
#
# COMPACT_ATOMS: atom_id res chain seq x y z
N MET A 1 -23.90 13.40 27.69
CA MET A 1 -24.14 13.51 26.23
C MET A 1 -22.91 13.98 25.43
N ALA A 2 -22.09 14.93 25.92
CA ALA A 2 -20.91 15.43 25.20
C ALA A 2 -19.87 14.34 24.83
N ALA A 3 -19.56 13.41 25.75
CA ALA A 3 -18.60 12.33 25.51
C ALA A 3 -19.02 11.33 24.41
N LYS A 4 -20.33 11.05 24.26
CA LYS A 4 -20.84 10.21 23.16
C LYS A 4 -20.72 10.92 21.81
N ARG A 5 -20.89 12.24 21.76
CA ARG A 5 -20.70 13.05 20.54
C ARG A 5 -19.24 13.08 20.10
N THR A 6 -18.30 13.26 21.03
CA THR A 6 -16.86 13.30 20.71
C THR A 6 -16.32 11.94 20.29
N PHE A 7 -16.77 10.84 20.92
CA PHE A 7 -16.41 9.49 20.50
C PHE A 7 -16.92 9.17 19.09
N ARG A 8 -18.18 9.52 18.79
CA ARG A 8 -18.79 9.32 17.46
C ARG A 8 -18.09 10.15 16.38
N GLY A 9 -17.65 11.36 16.72
CA GLY A 9 -16.84 12.20 15.83
C GLY A 9 -15.46 11.61 15.53
N ARG A 10 -14.75 11.11 16.54
CA ARG A 10 -13.43 10.44 16.36
C ARG A 10 -13.53 9.15 15.55
N GLN A 11 -14.60 8.37 15.76
CA GLN A 11 -14.92 7.18 14.98
C GLN A 11 -15.19 7.52 13.51
N GLY A 12 -16.01 8.54 13.24
CA GLY A 12 -16.29 8.98 11.87
C GLY A 12 -15.04 9.42 11.11
N HIS A 13 -14.14 10.18 11.76
CA HIS A 13 -12.88 10.58 11.14
C HIS A 13 -11.95 9.38 10.84
N ALA A 14 -11.89 8.39 11.73
CA ALA A 14 -11.11 7.17 11.48
C ALA A 14 -11.64 6.39 10.27
N GLN A 15 -12.97 6.26 10.15
CA GLN A 15 -13.63 5.63 9.00
C GLN A 15 -13.36 6.39 7.71
N GLN A 16 -13.44 7.72 7.72
CA GLN A 16 -13.08 8.55 6.56
C GLN A 16 -11.65 8.31 6.10
N LEU A 17 -10.68 8.30 7.02
CA LEU A 17 -9.27 8.03 6.69
C LEU A 17 -9.07 6.62 6.10
N ALA A 18 -9.75 5.61 6.65
CA ALA A 18 -9.66 4.26 6.12
C ALA A 18 -10.28 4.15 4.72
N CYS A 19 -11.43 4.77 4.48
CA CYS A 19 -12.05 4.84 3.15
C CYS A 19 -11.16 5.59 2.15
N LEU A 20 -10.55 6.71 2.56
CA LEU A 20 -9.62 7.46 1.72
C LEU A 20 -8.39 6.62 1.36
N ALA A 21 -7.83 5.89 2.32
CA ALA A 21 -6.70 4.99 2.05
C ALA A 21 -7.05 3.91 1.04
N LEU A 22 -8.21 3.24 1.20
CA LEU A 22 -8.68 2.24 0.23
C LEU A 22 -8.91 2.85 -1.16
N ALA A 23 -9.51 4.03 -1.24
CA ALA A 23 -9.75 4.72 -2.51
C ALA A 23 -8.44 5.13 -3.19
N LEU A 24 -7.50 5.70 -2.44
CA LEU A 24 -6.18 6.09 -2.97
C LEU A 24 -5.37 4.88 -3.40
N THR A 25 -5.43 3.77 -2.65
CA THR A 25 -4.80 2.50 -3.04
C THR A 25 -5.43 1.95 -4.32
N ALA A 26 -6.76 1.94 -4.45
CA ALA A 26 -7.43 1.50 -5.67
C ALA A 26 -7.03 2.37 -6.87
N ILE A 27 -7.03 3.70 -6.70
CA ILE A 27 -6.62 4.64 -7.75
C ILE A 27 -5.18 4.35 -8.16
N ALA A 28 -4.25 4.24 -7.21
CA ALA A 28 -2.83 4.00 -7.49
C ALA A 28 -2.59 2.66 -8.22
N LEU A 29 -3.28 1.59 -7.83
CA LEU A 29 -3.10 0.27 -8.42
C LEU A 29 -3.78 0.10 -9.78
N LEU A 30 -4.78 0.91 -10.08
CA LEU A 30 -5.54 0.87 -11.34
C LEU A 30 -5.11 1.97 -12.31
N ILE A 31 -3.98 2.62 -12.06
CA ILE A 31 -3.36 3.52 -13.05
C ILE A 31 -2.97 2.70 -14.29
N PRO A 32 -3.36 3.13 -15.51
CA PRO A 32 -2.94 2.47 -16.74
C PRO A 32 -1.42 2.44 -16.90
N GLY A 33 -0.88 1.36 -17.45
CA GLY A 33 0.55 1.19 -17.67
C GLY A 33 1.21 2.35 -18.44
N PRO A 34 0.60 2.87 -19.52
CA PRO A 34 1.14 4.05 -20.22
C PRO A 34 1.28 5.29 -19.34
N VAL A 35 0.40 5.48 -18.36
CA VAL A 35 0.49 6.62 -17.43
C VAL A 35 1.64 6.40 -16.45
N ILE A 36 1.83 5.17 -15.96
CA ILE A 36 2.99 4.83 -15.10
C ILE A 36 4.29 5.06 -15.87
N MET A 37 4.38 4.61 -17.12
CA MET A 37 5.56 4.82 -17.97
C MET A 37 5.82 6.31 -18.23
N ALA A 38 4.77 7.11 -18.48
CA ALA A 38 4.91 8.55 -18.64
C ALA A 38 5.44 9.21 -17.36
N VAL A 39 4.90 8.85 -16.19
CA VAL A 39 5.39 9.38 -14.90
C VAL A 39 6.83 8.96 -14.65
N GLN A 40 7.18 7.70 -14.91
CA GLN A 40 8.56 7.21 -14.81
C GLN A 40 9.50 8.00 -15.72
N SER A 41 9.12 8.26 -16.98
CA SER A 41 9.96 9.04 -17.90
C SER A 41 10.29 10.46 -17.43
N LEU A 42 9.45 11.04 -16.55
CA LEU A 42 9.70 12.34 -15.92
C LEU A 42 10.64 12.24 -14.71
N ILE A 43 10.66 11.09 -14.04
CA ILE A 43 11.39 10.87 -12.78
C ILE A 43 12.77 10.25 -13.03
N GLU A 44 12.90 9.33 -14.00
CA GLU A 44 14.14 8.60 -14.29
C GLU A 44 15.36 9.52 -14.47
N PRO A 45 15.29 10.66 -15.19
CA PRO A 45 16.46 11.54 -15.33
C PRO A 45 16.98 12.07 -14.00
N VAL A 46 16.08 12.34 -13.04
CA VAL A 46 16.45 12.82 -11.70
C VAL A 46 17.02 11.66 -10.88
N VAL A 47 16.43 10.48 -10.97
CA VAL A 47 16.91 9.27 -10.28
C VAL A 47 18.30 8.87 -10.76
N ASP A 48 18.53 8.89 -12.08
CA ASP A 48 19.81 8.61 -12.69
C ASP A 48 20.85 9.67 -12.32
N MET A 49 20.49 10.96 -12.33
CA MET A 49 21.39 12.02 -11.85
C MET A 49 21.82 11.78 -10.38
N LEU A 50 20.90 11.40 -9.50
CA LEU A 50 21.21 11.09 -8.11
C LEU A 50 22.07 9.82 -7.98
N ARG A 51 21.80 8.81 -8.81
CA ARG A 51 22.55 7.55 -8.86
C ARG A 51 23.99 7.81 -9.30
N ASP A 52 24.18 8.59 -10.36
CA ASP A 52 25.47 8.94 -10.93
C ASP A 52 26.27 9.83 -9.98
N TRP A 53 25.63 10.82 -9.36
CA TRP A 53 26.25 11.63 -8.31
C TRP A 53 26.76 10.77 -7.14
N LYS A 54 25.92 9.86 -6.63
CA LYS A 54 26.29 8.92 -5.56
C LYS A 54 27.47 8.03 -6.00
N ASN A 55 27.43 7.52 -7.22
CA ASN A 55 28.50 6.67 -7.77
C ASN A 55 29.80 7.46 -8.03
N SER A 56 29.71 8.76 -8.34
CA SER A 56 30.87 9.62 -8.60
C SER A 56 31.82 9.77 -7.40
N TRP A 57 31.29 9.57 -6.18
CA TRP A 57 32.06 9.62 -4.93
C TRP A 57 32.18 8.25 -4.25
N TRP A 58 31.72 7.17 -4.88
CA TRP A 58 31.72 5.82 -4.32
C TRP A 58 32.18 4.75 -5.35
N PRO A 59 33.46 4.33 -5.34
CA PRO A 59 34.12 3.69 -6.50
C PRO A 59 33.99 2.16 -6.57
N TRP A 60 32.98 1.56 -5.93
CA TRP A 60 32.77 0.10 -6.03
C TRP A 60 31.81 -0.24 -7.18
N PRO A 61 32.08 -1.29 -7.99
CA PRO A 61 31.19 -1.68 -9.09
C PRO A 61 29.85 -2.15 -8.51
N VAL A 62 28.85 -1.29 -8.56
CA VAL A 62 27.48 -1.67 -8.24
C VAL A 62 26.96 -2.43 -9.44
N ALA A 63 26.69 -3.73 -9.28
CA ALA A 63 26.08 -4.54 -10.34
C ALA A 63 24.86 -3.80 -10.91
N GLU A 64 24.78 -3.68 -12.24
CA GLU A 64 23.62 -3.08 -12.89
C GLU A 64 22.38 -3.88 -12.50
N THR A 65 21.51 -3.26 -11.71
CA THR A 65 20.34 -3.89 -11.11
C THR A 65 19.22 -3.93 -12.13
N THR A 66 19.35 -4.83 -13.12
CA THR A 66 18.33 -5.15 -14.12
C THR A 66 17.01 -5.66 -13.53
N GLY A 67 16.93 -5.90 -12.21
CA GLY A 67 15.72 -6.35 -11.49
C GLY A 67 15.09 -5.36 -10.50
N SER A 68 15.53 -4.08 -10.43
CA SER A 68 15.06 -3.17 -9.35
C SER A 68 13.57 -2.83 -9.43
N SER A 69 13.00 -2.74 -10.64
CA SER A 69 11.60 -2.36 -10.85
C SER A 69 10.61 -3.38 -10.28
N ILE A 70 10.89 -4.68 -10.43
CA ILE A 70 10.04 -5.77 -9.90
C ILE A 70 10.02 -5.74 -8.37
N ALA A 71 11.18 -5.52 -7.73
CA ALA A 71 11.26 -5.48 -6.28
C ALA A 71 10.54 -4.26 -5.70
N ILE A 72 10.70 -3.08 -6.34
CA ILE A 72 10.05 -1.83 -5.90
C ILE A 72 8.53 -1.96 -6.00
N ASP A 73 8.01 -2.52 -7.09
CA ASP A 73 6.58 -2.77 -7.29
C ASP A 73 5.99 -3.58 -6.11
N LYS A 74 6.63 -4.69 -5.72
CA LYS A 74 6.14 -5.50 -4.58
C LYS A 74 6.22 -4.75 -3.24
N ILE A 75 7.26 -3.93 -3.05
CA ILE A 75 7.39 -3.11 -1.84
C ILE A 75 6.23 -2.10 -1.75
N VAL A 76 5.87 -1.45 -2.87
CA VAL A 76 4.73 -0.52 -2.92
C VAL A 76 3.44 -1.23 -2.53
N HIS A 77 3.18 -2.42 -3.07
CA HIS A 77 2.03 -3.25 -2.70
C HIS A 77 1.97 -3.55 -1.19
N VAL A 78 3.09 -3.96 -0.59
CA VAL A 78 3.18 -4.19 0.87
C VAL A 78 2.81 -2.94 1.66
N PHE A 79 3.36 -1.76 1.31
CA PHE A 79 3.10 -0.53 2.05
C PHE A 79 1.67 0.00 1.88
N LEU A 80 1.08 -0.11 0.69
CA LEU A 80 -0.31 0.25 0.44
C LEU A 80 -1.26 -0.59 1.31
N PHE A 81 -1.07 -1.92 1.31
CA PHE A 81 -1.93 -2.83 2.08
C PHE A 81 -1.66 -2.80 3.59
N LEU A 82 -0.42 -2.50 4.01
CA LEU A 82 -0.10 -2.21 5.42
C LEU A 82 -0.89 -1.00 5.90
N THR A 83 -0.88 0.09 5.12
CA THR A 83 -1.60 1.33 5.46
C THR A 83 -3.11 1.10 5.53
N CYS A 84 -3.66 0.40 4.53
CA CYS A 84 -5.07 0.02 4.52
C CYS A 84 -5.44 -0.83 5.75
N ALA A 85 -4.65 -1.86 6.07
CA ALA A 85 -4.91 -2.74 7.21
C ALA A 85 -4.84 -2.01 8.55
N LEU A 86 -3.84 -1.14 8.73
CA LEU A 86 -3.68 -0.34 9.94
C LEU A 86 -4.89 0.60 10.15
N LEU A 87 -5.28 1.33 9.11
CA LEU A 87 -6.40 2.28 9.19
C LEU A 87 -7.75 1.56 9.30
N ALA A 88 -7.92 0.43 8.61
CA ALA A 88 -9.13 -0.38 8.69
C ALA A 88 -9.34 -0.95 10.10
N ASN A 89 -8.30 -1.47 10.75
CA ASN A 89 -8.41 -1.93 12.12
C ASN A 89 -8.72 -0.77 13.08
N ARG A 90 -8.05 0.38 12.91
CA ARG A 90 -8.37 1.58 13.71
C ARG A 90 -9.82 2.04 13.55
N ALA A 91 -10.37 1.94 12.34
CA ALA A 91 -11.71 2.42 12.01
C ALA A 91 -12.83 1.46 12.41
N TRP A 92 -12.61 0.15 12.24
CA TRP A 92 -13.68 -0.84 12.28
C TRP A 92 -13.49 -1.97 13.29
N GLU A 93 -12.36 -2.11 13.98
CA GLU A 93 -12.20 -3.12 15.06
C GLU A 93 -13.29 -3.03 16.16
N PRO A 94 -13.83 -1.85 16.52
CA PRO A 94 -14.94 -1.76 17.48
C PRO A 94 -16.27 -2.35 16.98
N ALA A 95 -16.43 -2.55 15.67
CA ALA A 95 -17.68 -3.02 15.04
C ALA A 95 -17.52 -4.37 14.30
N LEU A 96 -16.31 -4.70 13.85
CA LEU A 96 -15.97 -5.89 13.09
C LEU A 96 -14.82 -6.63 13.79
N ASN A 97 -14.88 -7.96 13.81
CA ASN A 97 -13.74 -8.74 14.28
C ASN A 97 -12.59 -8.71 13.25
N LYS A 98 -11.37 -8.93 13.73
CA LYS A 98 -10.15 -8.87 12.89
C LYS A 98 -10.18 -9.80 11.67
N PRO A 99 -10.65 -11.06 11.77
CA PRO A 99 -10.71 -11.95 10.62
C PRO A 99 -11.61 -11.41 9.49
N VAL A 100 -12.73 -10.76 9.81
CA VAL A 100 -13.58 -10.13 8.79
C VAL A 100 -12.87 -8.98 8.10
N ILE A 101 -12.13 -8.15 8.86
CA ILE A 101 -11.33 -7.06 8.27
C ILE A 101 -10.25 -7.63 7.34
N VAL A 102 -9.55 -8.69 7.76
CA VAL A 102 -8.57 -9.40 6.91
C VAL A 102 -9.22 -9.89 5.62
N LEU A 103 -10.35 -10.58 5.72
CA LEU A 103 -11.04 -11.16 4.58
C LEU A 103 -11.48 -10.08 3.59
N ILE A 104 -12.04 -8.97 4.08
CA ILE A 104 -12.44 -7.83 3.24
C ILE A 104 -11.23 -7.25 2.49
N LEU A 105 -10.08 -7.09 3.15
CA LEU A 105 -8.87 -6.56 2.53
C LEU A 105 -8.25 -7.53 1.52
N LEU A 106 -8.30 -8.85 1.79
CA LEU A 106 -7.87 -9.86 0.83
C LEU A 106 -8.75 -9.87 -0.42
N ILE A 107 -10.07 -9.79 -0.25
CA ILE A 107 -11.02 -9.68 -1.36
C ILE A 107 -10.75 -8.38 -2.14
N PHE A 108 -10.54 -7.27 -1.45
CA PHE A 108 -10.21 -5.99 -2.08
C PHE A 108 -8.93 -6.10 -2.93
N GLY A 109 -7.84 -6.65 -2.39
CA GLY A 109 -6.60 -6.84 -3.14
C GLY A 109 -6.71 -7.82 -4.29
N ALA A 110 -7.42 -8.94 -4.12
CA ALA A 110 -7.69 -9.87 -5.21
C ALA A 110 -8.53 -9.21 -6.32
N THR A 111 -9.49 -8.37 -5.95
CA THR A 111 -10.32 -7.63 -6.91
C THR A 111 -9.49 -6.62 -7.69
N THR A 112 -8.58 -5.87 -7.04
CA THR A 112 -7.72 -4.93 -7.77
C THR A 112 -6.78 -5.64 -8.74
N GLU A 113 -6.20 -6.78 -8.36
CA GLU A 113 -5.36 -7.61 -9.24
C GLU A 113 -6.13 -8.17 -10.42
N TRP A 114 -7.35 -8.65 -10.17
CA TRP A 114 -8.24 -9.11 -11.24
C TRP A 114 -8.63 -7.98 -12.19
N LEU A 115 -8.94 -6.79 -11.68
CA LEU A 115 -9.26 -5.63 -12.52
C LEU A 115 -8.07 -5.16 -13.36
N GLN A 116 -6.85 -5.27 -12.85
CA GLN A 116 -5.64 -4.93 -13.62
C GLN A 116 -5.48 -5.74 -14.90
N TYR A 117 -6.02 -6.97 -14.97
CA TYR A 117 -6.01 -7.77 -16.20
C TYR A 117 -6.68 -7.05 -17.38
N TYR A 118 -7.67 -6.20 -17.10
CA TYR A 118 -8.41 -5.45 -18.13
C TYR A 118 -7.81 -4.08 -18.43
N ILE A 119 -6.73 -3.68 -17.74
CA ILE A 119 -6.13 -2.36 -17.88
C ILE A 119 -4.92 -2.44 -18.84
N PRO A 120 -4.88 -1.60 -19.90
CA PRO A 120 -3.76 -1.60 -20.84
C PRO A 120 -2.41 -1.37 -20.15
N GLY A 121 -1.43 -2.21 -20.47
CA GLY A 121 -0.08 -2.13 -19.90
C GLY A 121 0.01 -2.53 -18.42
N ARG A 122 -1.05 -3.14 -17.86
CA ARG A 122 -1.05 -3.81 -16.56
C ARG A 122 -1.32 -5.30 -16.77
N GLY A 123 -0.98 -6.09 -15.77
CA GLY A 123 -1.23 -7.53 -15.77
C GLY A 123 -1.44 -8.01 -14.35
N MET A 124 -2.27 -9.04 -14.20
CA MET A 124 -2.48 -9.69 -12.91
C MET A 124 -1.20 -10.39 -12.47
N SER A 125 -0.80 -10.21 -11.20
CA SER A 125 0.39 -10.87 -10.66
C SER A 125 0.10 -11.63 -9.36
N LEU A 126 0.43 -12.91 -9.35
CA LEU A 126 0.44 -13.68 -8.09
C LEU A 126 1.44 -13.08 -7.08
N GLY A 127 2.54 -12.49 -7.57
CA GLY A 127 3.50 -11.81 -6.71
C GLY A 127 2.90 -10.62 -5.98
N ASP A 128 2.03 -9.85 -6.64
CA ASP A 128 1.32 -8.72 -6.03
C ASP A 128 0.25 -9.18 -5.05
N MET A 129 -0.47 -10.25 -5.37
CA MET A 129 -1.41 -10.86 -4.41
C MET A 129 -0.70 -11.26 -3.11
N VAL A 130 0.48 -11.88 -3.22
CA VAL A 130 1.30 -12.26 -2.05
C VAL A 130 1.81 -11.02 -1.31
N ALA A 131 2.30 -10.00 -2.03
CA ALA A 131 2.73 -8.74 -1.44
C ALA A 131 1.60 -8.02 -0.68
N ASN A 132 0.38 -8.00 -1.24
CA ASN A 132 -0.82 -7.46 -0.59
C ASN A 132 -1.10 -8.20 0.72
N ALA A 133 -1.04 -9.55 0.71
CA ALA A 133 -1.24 -10.35 1.91
C ALA A 133 -0.18 -10.07 2.99
N PHE A 134 1.10 -9.94 2.62
CA PHE A 134 2.16 -9.53 3.54
C PHE A 134 1.90 -8.13 4.13
N GLY A 135 1.47 -7.18 3.31
CA GLY A 135 1.07 -5.85 3.77
C GLY A 135 -0.05 -5.91 4.81
N ILE A 136 -1.10 -6.70 4.54
CA ILE A 136 -2.23 -6.88 5.48
C ILE A 136 -1.75 -7.43 6.82
N VAL A 137 -0.95 -8.50 6.81
CA VAL A 137 -0.39 -9.12 8.03
C VAL A 137 0.49 -8.13 8.79
N ALA A 138 1.35 -7.40 8.10
CA ALA A 138 2.20 -6.39 8.70
C ALA A 138 1.37 -5.28 9.37
N GLY A 139 0.38 -4.72 8.67
CA GLY A 139 -0.46 -3.64 9.20
C GLY A 139 -1.28 -4.06 10.42
N ILE A 140 -1.80 -5.29 10.42
CA ILE A 140 -2.50 -5.85 11.60
C ILE A 140 -1.54 -6.03 12.77
N THR A 141 -0.36 -6.61 12.51
CA THR A 141 0.66 -6.81 13.54
C THR A 141 1.07 -5.47 14.16
N THR A 142 1.33 -4.45 13.33
CA THR A 142 1.66 -3.09 13.78
C THR A 142 0.54 -2.50 14.64
N TRP A 143 -0.72 -2.66 14.22
CA TRP A 143 -1.87 -2.19 15.01
C TRP A 143 -1.97 -2.91 16.36
N GLN A 144 -1.77 -4.22 16.39
CA GLN A 144 -1.78 -5.00 17.64
C GLN A 144 -0.66 -4.55 18.57
N LEU A 145 0.57 -4.42 18.07
CA LEU A 145 1.70 -3.92 18.86
C LEU A 145 1.43 -2.52 19.43
N TYR A 146 0.79 -1.64 18.66
CA TYR A 146 0.38 -0.32 19.13
C TYR A 146 -0.63 -0.41 20.28
N LEU A 147 -1.63 -1.29 20.18
CA LEU A 147 -2.61 -1.50 21.25
C LEU A 147 -1.99 -2.13 22.49
N HIS A 148 -1.07 -3.09 22.33
CA HIS A 148 -0.36 -3.72 23.45
C HIS A 148 0.47 -2.73 24.25
N ARG A 149 1.12 -1.76 23.59
CA ARG A 149 1.91 -0.71 24.28
C ARG A 149 1.06 0.33 25.02
N LYS A 150 -0.24 0.38 24.75
CA LYS A 150 -1.17 1.36 25.34
C LYS A 150 -2.02 0.80 26.49
N ARG A 151 -1.95 -0.50 26.72
CA ARG A 151 -2.55 -1.18 27.88
C ARG A 151 -1.53 -1.21 29.00
#